data_AF-A0AAD6ST81-F1
#
_entry.id   AF-A0AAD6ST81-F1
#
_cell.length_a   1.000
_cell.length_b   1.000
_cell.length_c   1.000
_cell.angle_alpha   90.00
_cell.angle_beta   90.00
_cell.angle_gamma   90.00
#
_symmetry.space_group_name_H-M   'P 1'
#
loop_
_entity.id
_entity.type
_entity.pdbx_description
1 polymer ?
#
loop_
_entity_poly.entity_id
_entity_poly.type
_entity_poly.pdbx_seq_one_letter_code
_entity_poly.pdbx_strand_id
1 'polypeptide(L)'
;MNIAEIEVFMGVSKDLIQEKLNASQAIAKGVQNKMYITACDLIQADLNLREGDMSSLSFCKCLQMRWGNYSEAVTYCLERLGDNSHWEGSHHLSSWTTVFLAHASKGKQRPEIHKALQYLGDVFLKENDEATAISLFTVALEGFTQMDIHRSRAECMIRLGDMSKKNSDLFKASETLGSSQATL
;
A
#
# COMPACT_ATOMS: atom_id res chain seq x y z
N MET A 1 -0.97 2.80 -13.14
CA MET A 1 0.23 3.64 -13.02
C MET A 1 -0.21 5.10 -13.17
N ASN A 2 -0.22 5.86 -12.08
CA ASN A 2 -0.73 7.24 -12.05
C ASN A 2 0.35 8.21 -12.57
N ILE A 3 -0.01 9.19 -13.40
CA ILE A 3 0.92 10.23 -13.89
C ILE A 3 1.61 10.96 -12.74
N ALA A 4 0.90 11.18 -11.62
CA ALA A 4 1.47 11.81 -10.43
C ALA A 4 2.60 10.97 -9.79
N GLU A 5 2.54 9.64 -9.87
CA GLU A 5 3.61 8.75 -9.40
C GLU A 5 4.86 8.87 -10.28
N ILE A 6 4.68 9.02 -11.59
CA ILE A 6 5.78 9.20 -12.55
C ILE A 6 6.41 10.59 -12.35
N GLU A 7 5.61 11.64 -12.21
CA GLU A 7 6.11 13.01 -12.03
C GLU A 7 6.91 13.18 -10.72
N VAL A 8 6.45 12.58 -9.61
CA VAL A 8 7.21 12.59 -8.35
C VAL A 8 8.49 11.75 -8.44
N PHE A 9 8.44 10.58 -9.09
CA PHE A 9 9.62 9.74 -9.31
C PHE A 9 10.65 10.40 -10.24
N MET A 10 10.21 11.28 -11.15
CA MET A 10 11.06 12.07 -12.04
C MET A 10 11.66 13.33 -11.39
N GLY A 11 11.46 13.55 -10.08
CA GLY A 11 12.05 14.70 -9.38
C GLY A 11 11.37 16.04 -9.69
N VAL A 12 10.12 16.02 -10.15
CA VAL A 12 9.35 17.25 -10.32
C VAL A 12 9.08 17.88 -8.95
N SER A 13 9.39 19.17 -8.82
CA SER A 13 9.12 19.94 -7.59
C SER A 13 7.65 19.80 -7.20
N LYS A 14 7.42 19.48 -5.93
CA LYS A 14 6.10 19.43 -5.31
C LYS A 14 5.28 20.69 -5.57
N ASP A 15 5.92 21.86 -5.54
CA ASP A 15 5.27 23.14 -5.79
C ASP A 15 4.68 23.21 -7.20
N LEU A 16 5.39 22.62 -8.18
CA LEU A 16 4.92 22.53 -9.56
C LEU A 16 3.73 21.58 -9.70
N ILE A 17 3.71 20.47 -8.94
CA ILE A 17 2.57 19.55 -8.92
C ILE A 17 1.36 20.24 -8.29
N GLN A 18 1.55 20.97 -7.19
CA GLN A 18 0.49 21.71 -6.52
C GLN A 18 -0.06 22.84 -7.39
N GLU A 19 0.80 23.56 -8.13
CA GLU A 19 0.39 24.59 -9.08
C GLU A 19 -0.49 24.01 -10.20
N LYS A 20 -0.02 22.92 -10.84
CA LYS A 20 -0.78 22.21 -11.88
C LYS A 20 -2.12 21.68 -11.37
N LEU A 21 -2.15 21.19 -10.13
CA LEU A 21 -3.36 20.67 -9.50
C LEU A 21 -4.37 21.78 -9.22
N ASN A 22 -3.91 22.93 -8.71
CA ASN A 22 -4.76 24.11 -8.47
C ASN A 22 -5.40 24.61 -9.79
N ALA A 23 -4.61 24.67 -10.86
CA ALA A 23 -5.09 25.04 -12.18
C ALA A 23 -6.14 24.05 -12.71
N SER A 24 -5.87 22.75 -12.55
CA SER A 24 -6.77 21.67 -12.98
C SER A 24 -8.10 21.69 -12.21
N GLN A 25 -8.07 21.98 -10.91
CA GLN A 25 -9.27 22.13 -10.08
C GLN A 25 -10.13 23.33 -10.51
N ALA A 26 -9.51 24.46 -10.86
CA ALA A 26 -10.23 25.63 -11.34
C ALA A 26 -10.98 25.34 -12.65
N ILE A 27 -10.32 24.64 -13.58
CA ILE A 27 -10.93 24.19 -14.84
C ILE A 27 -12.07 23.20 -14.57
N ALA A 28 -11.83 22.19 -13.72
CA ALA A 28 -12.82 21.16 -13.39
C ALA A 28 -14.10 21.75 -12.78
N LYS A 29 -13.96 22.76 -11.90
CA LYS A 29 -15.09 23.49 -11.32
C LYS A 29 -15.83 24.32 -12.37
N GLY A 30 -15.11 24.99 -13.28
CA GLY A 30 -15.70 25.76 -14.37
C GLY A 30 -16.54 24.90 -15.34
N VAL A 31 -16.09 23.67 -15.62
CA VAL A 31 -16.79 22.71 -16.51
C VAL A 31 -17.85 21.88 -15.76
N GLN A 32 -17.96 22.01 -14.43
CA GLN A 32 -18.83 21.22 -13.54
C GLN A 32 -18.71 19.69 -13.73
N ASN A 33 -17.54 19.22 -14.17
CA ASN A 33 -17.33 17.80 -14.43
C ASN A 33 -16.97 17.08 -13.13
N LYS A 34 -17.96 16.39 -12.55
CA LYS A 34 -17.83 15.65 -11.28
C LYS A 34 -16.69 14.62 -11.29
N MET A 35 -16.41 13.98 -12.42
CA MET A 35 -15.34 12.99 -12.54
C MET A 35 -13.97 13.66 -12.44
N TYR A 36 -13.78 14.78 -13.13
CA TYR A 36 -12.54 15.57 -13.09
C TYR A 36 -12.28 16.16 -11.70
N ILE A 37 -13.34 16.65 -11.03
CA ILE A 37 -13.24 17.14 -9.65
C ILE A 37 -12.79 15.98 -8.73
N THR A 38 -13.40 14.80 -8.87
CA THR A 38 -13.00 13.62 -8.07
C THR A 38 -11.54 13.24 -8.33
N ALA A 39 -11.08 13.25 -9.58
CA ALA A 39 -9.69 12.93 -9.89
C ALA A 39 -8.69 13.92 -9.26
N CYS A 40 -9.00 15.23 -9.29
CA CYS A 40 -8.17 16.24 -8.62
C CYS A 40 -8.17 16.06 -7.09
N ASP A 41 -9.32 15.75 -6.50
CA ASP A 41 -9.44 15.49 -5.06
C ASP A 41 -8.61 14.26 -4.64
N LEU A 42 -8.56 13.22 -5.48
CA LEU A 42 -7.75 12.02 -5.25
C LEU A 42 -6.26 12.28 -5.33
N ILE A 43 -5.81 13.07 -6.31
CA ILE A 43 -4.38 13.44 -6.44
C ILE A 43 -3.97 14.32 -5.25
N GLN A 44 -4.81 15.27 -4.82
CA GLN A 44 -4.53 16.06 -3.63
C GLN A 44 -4.43 15.17 -2.38
N ALA A 45 -5.31 14.18 -2.26
CA ALA A 45 -5.30 13.26 -1.15
C ALA A 45 -4.01 12.41 -1.11
N ASP A 46 -3.53 11.95 -2.27
CA ASP A 46 -2.28 11.20 -2.41
C ASP A 46 -1.06 12.04 -1.99
N LEU A 47 -1.03 13.32 -2.37
CA LEU A 47 0.02 14.26 -1.96
C LEU A 47 0.01 14.47 -0.44
N ASN A 48 -1.16 14.71 0.15
CA ASN A 48 -1.30 14.91 1.59
C ASN A 48 -0.87 13.66 2.39
N LEU A 49 -1.24 12.45 1.94
CA LEU A 49 -0.81 11.19 2.57
C LEU A 49 0.72 11.08 2.64
N ARG A 50 1.43 11.48 1.58
CA ARG A 50 2.91 11.44 1.54
C ARG A 50 3.56 12.43 2.50
N GLU A 51 2.86 13.50 2.88
CA GLU A 51 3.33 14.49 3.85
C GLU A 51 3.07 14.08 5.30
N GLY A 52 2.45 12.92 5.52
CA GLY A 52 1.97 12.54 6.84
C GLY A 52 0.81 13.41 7.33
N ASP A 53 0.20 14.22 6.45
CA ASP A 53 -1.03 14.95 6.76
C ASP A 53 -2.21 13.98 6.69
N MET A 54 -2.54 13.48 7.87
CA MET A 54 -3.56 12.48 8.13
C MET A 54 -4.98 13.07 8.17
N SER A 55 -5.16 14.34 7.78
CA SER A 55 -6.48 14.93 7.55
C SER A 55 -7.11 14.34 6.27
N SER A 56 -7.42 13.04 6.35
CA SER A 56 -7.97 12.11 5.35
C SER A 56 -9.36 12.48 4.81
N LEU A 57 -9.77 13.74 4.90
CA LEU A 57 -11.08 14.21 4.49
C LEU A 57 -11.35 13.88 3.01
N SER A 58 -10.33 13.92 2.16
CA SER A 58 -10.46 13.69 0.71
C SER A 58 -10.68 12.22 0.33
N PHE A 59 -9.93 11.27 0.93
CA PHE A 59 -10.17 9.84 0.71
C PHE A 59 -11.47 9.38 1.37
N CYS A 60 -11.75 9.82 2.60
CA CYS A 60 -13.01 9.54 3.28
C CYS A 60 -14.22 10.06 2.48
N LYS A 61 -14.13 11.23 1.85
CA LYS A 61 -15.19 11.78 0.99
C LYS A 61 -15.36 10.98 -0.31
N CYS A 62 -14.27 10.53 -0.94
CA CYS A 62 -14.33 9.65 -2.11
C CYS A 62 -14.98 8.30 -1.78
N LEU A 63 -14.64 7.73 -0.62
CA LEU A 63 -15.23 6.51 -0.10
C LEU A 63 -16.71 6.71 0.29
N GLN A 64 -17.06 7.80 0.97
CA GLN A 64 -18.43 8.10 1.40
C GLN A 64 -19.40 8.29 0.23
N MET A 65 -18.94 8.85 -0.91
CA MET A 65 -19.76 9.03 -2.10
C MET A 65 -20.02 7.72 -2.88
N ARG A 66 -19.22 6.67 -2.67
CA ARG A 66 -19.24 5.46 -3.51
C ARG A 66 -19.24 4.15 -2.71
N TRP A 67 -19.38 4.23 -1.39
CA TRP A 67 -19.35 3.07 -0.49
C TRP A 67 -20.41 2.05 -0.91
N GLY A 68 -20.00 0.79 -1.06
CA GLY A 68 -20.87 -0.32 -1.48
C GLY A 68 -20.89 -0.60 -2.98
N ASN A 69 -20.48 0.37 -3.82
CA ASN A 69 -20.38 0.20 -5.27
C ASN A 69 -18.94 -0.08 -5.70
N TYR A 70 -18.76 -1.12 -6.51
CA TYR A 70 -17.46 -1.40 -7.11
C TYR A 70 -17.14 -0.31 -8.16
N SER A 71 -16.05 0.44 -7.95
CA SER A 71 -15.54 1.40 -8.94
C SER A 71 -14.02 1.53 -8.83
N GLU A 72 -13.35 1.78 -9.95
CA GLU A 72 -11.89 1.96 -10.01
C GLU A 72 -11.40 3.06 -9.07
N ALA A 73 -12.16 4.14 -8.90
CA ALA A 73 -11.83 5.20 -7.96
C ALA A 73 -11.80 4.70 -6.51
N VAL A 74 -12.75 3.86 -6.11
CA VAL A 74 -12.77 3.25 -4.76
C VAL A 74 -11.63 2.27 -4.60
N THR A 75 -11.36 1.44 -5.62
CA THR A 75 -10.23 0.51 -5.61
C THR A 75 -8.90 1.26 -5.42
N TYR A 76 -8.69 2.33 -6.18
CA TYR A 76 -7.51 3.19 -6.06
C TYR A 76 -7.37 3.81 -4.66
N CYS A 77 -8.47 4.34 -4.10
CA CYS A 77 -8.47 4.88 -2.73
C CYS A 77 -8.03 3.84 -1.71
N LEU A 78 -8.63 2.66 -1.78
CA LEU A 78 -8.39 1.60 -0.82
C LEU A 78 -6.99 1.00 -0.97
N GLU A 79 -6.47 0.90 -2.19
CA GLU A 79 -5.08 0.50 -2.42
C GLU A 79 -4.11 1.49 -1.76
N ARG A 80 -4.31 2.81 -1.95
CA ARG A 80 -3.45 3.84 -1.35
C ARG A 80 -3.56 3.90 0.16
N LEU A 81 -4.77 3.74 0.70
CA LEU A 81 -4.99 3.71 2.15
C LEU A 81 -4.45 2.43 2.79
N GLY A 82 -4.50 1.30 2.07
CA GLY A 82 -3.99 0.01 2.54
C GLY A 82 -2.47 -0.13 2.44
N ASP A 83 -1.82 0.66 1.57
CA ASP A 83 -0.36 0.68 1.47
C ASP A 83 0.24 1.28 2.75
N ASN A 84 0.78 0.41 3.61
CA ASN A 84 1.30 0.80 4.91
C ASN A 84 2.74 1.37 4.87
N SER A 85 3.36 1.51 3.70
CA SER A 85 4.74 1.99 3.56
C SER A 85 4.94 3.43 4.05
N HIS A 86 3.87 4.24 4.03
CA HIS A 86 3.91 5.67 4.37
C HIS A 86 3.37 6.01 5.77
N TRP A 87 2.94 5.02 6.54
CA TRP A 87 2.26 5.27 7.81
C TRP A 87 3.22 5.09 8.99
N GLU A 88 3.45 6.17 9.74
CA GLU A 88 4.11 6.12 11.04
C GLU A 88 3.09 5.77 12.14
N GLY A 89 3.13 4.52 12.63
CA GLY A 89 2.28 4.02 13.72
C GLY A 89 1.33 2.88 13.34
N SER A 90 1.03 2.01 14.30
CA SER A 90 0.35 0.71 14.06
C SER A 90 -1.18 0.77 14.09
N HIS A 91 -1.79 1.82 14.66
CA HIS A 91 -3.18 1.75 15.14
C HIS A 91 -4.29 1.71 14.07
N HIS A 92 -3.97 1.91 12.78
CA HIS A 92 -4.96 1.91 11.69
C HIS A 92 -4.60 1.04 10.48
N LEU A 93 -3.42 0.40 10.48
CA LEU A 93 -2.85 -0.27 9.31
C LEU A 93 -3.66 -1.50 8.86
N SER A 94 -4.12 -2.30 9.81
CA SER A 94 -4.90 -3.50 9.53
C SER A 94 -6.29 -3.19 8.97
N SER A 95 -6.88 -2.06 9.39
CA SER A 95 -8.26 -1.71 9.03
C SER A 95 -8.42 -1.41 7.54
N TRP A 96 -7.60 -0.50 6.99
CA TRP A 96 -7.71 -0.14 5.56
C TRP A 96 -7.31 -1.26 4.63
N THR A 97 -6.26 -2.01 5.00
CA THR A 97 -5.81 -3.16 4.20
C THR A 97 -6.88 -4.25 4.14
N THR A 98 -7.58 -4.51 5.25
CA THR A 98 -8.69 -5.48 5.29
C THR A 98 -9.88 -5.01 4.46
N VAL A 99 -10.22 -3.73 4.52
CA VAL A 99 -11.29 -3.14 3.68
C VAL A 99 -10.92 -3.24 2.19
N PHE A 100 -9.66 -2.97 1.83
CA PHE A 100 -9.18 -3.13 0.46
C PHE A 100 -9.31 -4.57 -0.02
N LEU A 101 -8.89 -5.56 0.78
CA LEU A 101 -9.04 -6.98 0.46
C LEU A 101 -10.51 -7.36 0.24
N ALA A 102 -11.40 -6.93 1.14
CA ALA A 102 -12.82 -7.22 1.03
C ALA A 102 -13.45 -6.63 -0.25
N HIS A 103 -13.08 -5.38 -0.59
CA HIS A 103 -13.53 -4.70 -1.81
C HIS A 103 -13.01 -5.40 -3.07
N ALA A 104 -11.72 -5.70 -3.13
CA ALA A 104 -11.09 -6.40 -4.25
C ALA A 104 -11.71 -7.80 -4.45
N SER A 105 -11.98 -8.51 -3.35
CA SER A 105 -12.63 -9.81 -3.35
C SER A 105 -14.07 -9.73 -3.89
N LYS A 106 -14.84 -8.74 -3.45
CA LYS A 106 -16.20 -8.49 -3.98
C LYS A 106 -16.18 -8.21 -5.49
N GLY A 107 -15.17 -7.46 -5.95
CA GLY A 107 -14.95 -7.17 -7.37
C GLY A 107 -14.29 -8.29 -8.17
N LYS A 108 -13.88 -9.40 -7.54
CA LYS A 108 -13.10 -10.50 -8.13
C LYS A 108 -11.83 -10.03 -8.84
N GLN A 109 -11.20 -9.00 -8.31
CA GLN A 109 -10.04 -8.35 -8.90
C GLN A 109 -8.76 -9.04 -8.46
N ARG A 110 -8.29 -9.97 -9.31
CA ARG A 110 -7.20 -10.87 -8.96
C ARG A 110 -5.90 -10.12 -8.60
N PRO A 111 -5.44 -9.11 -9.37
CA PRO A 111 -4.23 -8.34 -9.01
C PRO A 111 -4.35 -7.65 -7.65
N GLU A 112 -5.48 -7.01 -7.39
CA GLU A 112 -5.77 -6.21 -6.20
C GLU A 112 -5.91 -7.08 -4.94
N ILE A 113 -6.47 -8.28 -5.07
CA ILE A 113 -6.49 -9.27 -3.98
C ILE A 113 -5.07 -9.60 -3.55
N HIS A 114 -4.17 -9.90 -4.49
CA HIS A 114 -2.78 -10.24 -4.15
C HIS A 114 -2.00 -9.04 -3.63
N LYS A 115 -2.32 -7.82 -4.10
CA LYS A 115 -1.76 -6.58 -3.54
C LYS A 115 -2.21 -6.35 -2.10
N ALA A 116 -3.48 -6.58 -1.80
CA ALA A 116 -3.99 -6.49 -0.44
C ALA A 116 -3.35 -7.54 0.49
N LEU A 117 -3.14 -8.78 0.00
CA LEU A 117 -2.41 -9.82 0.76
C LEU A 117 -0.96 -9.42 1.04
N GLN A 118 -0.27 -8.83 0.06
CA GLN A 118 1.08 -8.29 0.24
C GLN A 118 1.10 -7.24 1.36
N TYR A 119 0.19 -6.26 1.32
CA TYR A 119 0.09 -5.23 2.36
C TYR A 119 -0.26 -5.81 3.73
N LEU A 120 -1.13 -6.82 3.82
CA LEU A 120 -1.39 -7.51 5.08
C LEU A 120 -0.12 -8.19 5.61
N GLY A 121 0.68 -8.79 4.74
CA GLY A 121 1.98 -9.36 5.11
C GLY A 121 2.90 -8.31 5.76
N ASP A 122 2.97 -7.11 5.19
CA ASP A 122 3.71 -5.99 5.79
C ASP A 122 3.13 -5.56 7.15
N VAL A 123 1.80 -5.59 7.33
CA VAL A 123 1.16 -5.31 8.64
C VAL A 123 1.57 -6.36 9.68
N PHE A 124 1.43 -7.64 9.36
CA PHE A 124 1.79 -8.72 10.29
C PHE A 124 3.29 -8.72 10.62
N LEU A 125 4.14 -8.31 9.67
CA LEU A 125 5.56 -8.12 9.94
C LEU A 125 5.81 -7.01 10.98
N LYS A 126 5.09 -5.88 10.90
CA LYS A 126 5.14 -4.81 11.92
C LYS A 126 4.59 -5.25 13.27
N GLU A 127 3.67 -6.20 13.29
CA GLU A 127 3.12 -6.82 14.51
C GLU A 127 4.00 -7.97 15.06
N ASN A 128 5.14 -8.26 14.41
CA ASN A 128 6.05 -9.37 14.74
C ASN A 128 5.46 -10.78 14.55
N ASP A 129 4.38 -10.93 13.77
CA ASP A 129 3.88 -12.23 13.34
C ASP A 129 4.51 -12.61 12.00
N GLU A 130 5.76 -13.07 12.06
CA GLU A 130 6.53 -13.45 10.88
C GLU A 130 5.93 -14.66 10.16
N ALA A 131 5.29 -15.59 10.90
CA ALA A 131 4.71 -16.79 10.30
C ALA A 131 3.53 -16.43 9.38
N THR A 132 2.63 -15.57 9.85
CA THR A 132 1.51 -15.08 9.04
C THR A 132 2.03 -14.21 7.89
N ALA A 133 3.01 -13.35 8.13
CA ALA A 133 3.62 -12.54 7.08
C ALA A 133 4.23 -13.39 5.94
N ILE A 134 5.00 -14.43 6.27
CA ILE A 134 5.59 -15.37 5.29
C ILE A 134 4.50 -16.03 4.45
N SER A 135 3.43 -16.51 5.09
CA SER A 135 2.30 -17.15 4.40
C SER A 135 1.66 -16.18 3.39
N LEU A 136 1.35 -14.96 3.83
CA LEU A 136 0.72 -13.93 3.00
C LEU A 136 1.61 -13.50 1.82
N PHE A 137 2.90 -13.26 2.05
CA PHE A 137 3.82 -12.92 0.97
C PHE A 137 4.02 -14.06 -0.01
N THR A 138 3.98 -15.32 0.45
CA THR A 138 4.08 -16.49 -0.44
C THR A 138 2.89 -16.59 -1.38
N VAL A 139 1.66 -16.44 -0.85
CA VAL A 139 0.44 -16.43 -1.66
C VAL A 139 0.45 -15.25 -2.64
N ALA A 140 0.82 -14.05 -2.18
CA ALA A 140 0.94 -12.87 -3.03
C ALA A 140 1.96 -13.10 -4.17
N LEU A 141 3.14 -13.63 -3.83
CA LEU A 141 4.21 -13.94 -4.78
C LEU A 141 3.76 -14.92 -5.87
N GLU A 142 3.08 -15.99 -5.48
CA GLU A 142 2.57 -16.99 -6.43
C GLU A 142 1.58 -16.35 -7.40
N GLY A 143 0.62 -15.58 -6.88
CA GLY A 143 -0.36 -14.91 -7.72
C GLY A 143 0.27 -13.90 -8.67
N PHE A 144 1.19 -13.07 -8.20
CA PHE A 144 1.92 -12.13 -9.07
C PHE A 144 2.76 -12.86 -10.11
N THR A 145 3.30 -14.04 -9.81
CA THR A 145 4.01 -14.88 -10.77
C THR A 145 3.06 -15.42 -11.83
N GLN A 146 1.90 -15.94 -11.44
CA GLN A 146 0.88 -16.42 -12.39
C GLN A 146 0.35 -15.32 -13.31
N MET A 147 0.29 -14.08 -12.84
CA MET A 147 -0.19 -12.92 -13.60
C MET A 147 0.93 -12.15 -14.33
N ASP A 148 2.17 -12.59 -14.20
CA ASP A 148 3.37 -11.92 -14.73
C ASP A 148 3.58 -10.47 -14.27
N ILE A 149 3.19 -10.16 -13.04
CA ILE A 149 3.34 -8.82 -12.43
C ILE A 149 4.71 -8.75 -11.73
N HIS A 150 5.73 -8.30 -12.45
CA HIS A 150 7.11 -8.35 -12.00
C HIS A 150 7.43 -7.49 -10.77
N ARG A 151 6.90 -6.26 -10.68
CA ARG A 151 7.24 -5.34 -9.60
C ARG A 151 6.80 -5.89 -8.23
N SER A 152 5.52 -6.21 -8.09
CA SER A 152 4.99 -6.75 -6.83
C SER A 152 5.59 -8.13 -6.51
N ARG A 153 5.93 -8.93 -7.53
CA ARG A 153 6.69 -10.18 -7.36
C ARG A 153 8.04 -9.92 -6.69
N ALA A 154 8.82 -8.95 -7.19
CA ALA A 154 10.12 -8.60 -6.64
C ALA A 154 10.02 -8.07 -5.20
N GLU A 155 9.02 -7.22 -4.91
CA GLU A 155 8.77 -6.72 -3.55
C GLU A 155 8.49 -7.88 -2.56
N CYS A 156 7.66 -8.85 -2.94
CA CYS A 156 7.41 -10.03 -2.10
C CYS A 156 8.69 -10.87 -1.88
N MET A 157 9.52 -11.05 -2.93
CA MET A 157 10.79 -11.77 -2.82
C MET A 157 11.76 -11.09 -1.86
N ILE A 158 11.86 -9.76 -1.90
CA ILE A 158 12.71 -8.98 -1.00
C ILE A 158 12.28 -9.21 0.46
N ARG A 159 10.97 -9.05 0.74
CA ARG A 159 10.43 -9.27 2.10
C ARG A 159 10.71 -10.69 2.62
N LEU A 160 10.47 -11.70 1.80
CA LEU A 160 10.75 -13.10 2.15
C LEU A 160 12.24 -13.38 2.38
N GLY A 161 13.10 -12.76 1.56
CA GLY A 161 14.55 -12.85 1.70
C GLY A 161 15.06 -12.22 3.00
N ASP A 162 14.57 -11.02 3.32
CA ASP A 162 14.93 -10.31 4.55
C ASP A 162 14.57 -11.10 5.81
N MET A 163 13.37 -11.69 5.85
CA MET A 163 12.94 -12.55 6.95
C MET A 163 13.77 -13.83 7.05
N SER A 164 14.09 -14.46 5.92
CA SER A 164 14.92 -15.68 5.87
C SER A 164 16.34 -15.43 6.38
N LYS A 165 16.92 -14.27 6.06
CA LYS A 165 18.22 -13.83 6.58
C LYS A 165 18.17 -13.64 8.10
N LYS A 166 17.16 -12.91 8.59
CA LYS A 166 16.97 -12.67 10.03
C LYS A 166 16.87 -14.00 10.81
N ASN A 167 16.09 -14.96 10.32
CA ASN A 167 15.95 -16.27 10.96
C ASN A 167 17.26 -17.08 10.95
N SER A 168 18.03 -17.00 9.87
CA SER A 168 19.35 -17.64 9.79
C SER A 168 20.35 -17.05 10.78
N ASP A 169 20.35 -15.72 10.95
CA ASP A 169 21.23 -15.03 11.88
C ASP A 169 20.84 -15.29 13.34
N LEU A 170 19.53 -15.34 13.65
CA LEU A 170 19.02 -15.73 14.97
C LEU A 170 19.42 -17.16 15.35
N PHE A 171 19.36 -18.10 14.39
CA PHE A 171 19.78 -19.48 14.61
C PHE A 171 21.28 -19.59 14.91
N LYS A 172 22.13 -18.86 14.19
CA LYS A 172 23.58 -18.80 14.47
C LYS A 172 23.87 -18.18 15.84
N ALA A 173 23.13 -17.15 16.23
CA ALA A 173 23.27 -16.52 17.54
C ALA A 173 22.87 -17.47 18.69
N SER A 174 21.81 -18.27 18.52
CA SER A 174 21.40 -19.24 19.54
C SER A 174 22.38 -20.42 19.67
N GLU A 175 22.97 -20.87 18.56
CA GLU A 175 23.99 -21.93 18.57
C GLU A 175 25.29 -21.50 19.27
N THR A 176 25.74 -20.27 19.01
CA THR A 176 26.94 -19.69 19.67
C THR A 176 26.70 -19.45 21.17
N LEU A 177 25.50 -19.02 21.58
CA LEU A 177 25.16 -18.89 22.99
C LEU A 177 24.99 -20.25 23.69
N GLY A 178 24.35 -21.22 23.04
CA GLY A 178 24.17 -22.57 23.59
C GLY A 178 25.48 -23.33 23.77
N SER A 179 26.42 -23.19 22.83
CA SER A 179 27.77 -23.77 22.95
C SER A 179 28.62 -23.07 24.02
N SER A 180 28.40 -21.79 24.31
CA SER A 180 29.09 -21.07 25.38
C SER A 180 28.62 -21.44 26.80
N GLN A 181 27.34 -21.81 26.98
CA GLN A 181 26.82 -22.27 28.29
C GLN A 181 27.21 -23.71 28.65
N ALA A 182 27.64 -24.52 27.68
CA ALA A 182 28.09 -25.90 27.93
C ALA A 182 29.55 -26.01 28.43
N THR A 183 30.22 -24.89 28.69
CA THR A 183 31.66 -24.85 29.04
C THR A 183 31.94 -24.28 30.45
N LEU A 184 30.93 -24.17 31.31
CA LEU A 184 31.05 -23.80 32.73
C LEU A 184 30.59 -24.94 33.62
#